data_AF-A0A942Q8U5-F1
#
_entry.id   AF-A0A942Q8U5-F1
#
_cell.length_a   1.000
_cell.length_b   1.000
_cell.length_c   1.000
_cell.angle_alpha   90.00
_cell.angle_beta   90.00
_cell.angle_gamma   90.00
#
_symmetry.space_group_name_H-M   'P 1'
#
loop_
_entity.id
_entity.type
_entity.pdbx_description
1 polymer ?
#
loop_
_entity_poly.entity_id
_entity_poly.type
_entity_poly.pdbx_seq_one_letter_code
_entity_poly.pdbx_strand_id
1 'polypeptide(L)'
;MAQEGFDTLMALTDSRYRLSMIVAQRAAQLKLGIPSVLPTDAYPKTRNTVTVAMKELEYGQGLRWGNDLPSAEELKQLVERERRQEPSTHSMLRSEGEDEFDEEDEAVD
;
A
#
# COMPACT_ATOMS: atom_id res chain seq x y z
N MET A 1 14.08 23.90 12.94
CA MET A 1 12.63 23.61 13.02
C MET A 1 12.51 22.12 13.25
N ALA A 2 11.92 21.69 14.37
CA ALA A 2 11.63 20.27 14.58
C ALA A 2 10.66 19.80 13.49
N GLN A 3 10.88 18.61 12.94
CA GLN A 3 10.01 18.02 11.94
C GLN A 3 8.59 17.95 12.53
N GLU A 4 7.64 18.67 11.93
CA GLU A 4 6.24 18.70 12.39
C GLU A 4 5.71 17.27 12.53
N GLY A 5 5.15 16.92 13.70
CA GLY A 5 4.72 15.56 14.04
C GLY A 5 5.70 14.71 14.86
N PHE A 6 6.98 15.10 14.95
CA PHE A 6 7.99 14.34 15.71
C PHE A 6 7.67 14.26 17.21
N ASP A 7 7.14 15.33 17.81
CA ASP A 7 6.77 15.33 19.23
C ASP A 7 5.60 14.38 19.53
N THR A 8 4.64 14.27 18.59
CA THR A 8 3.54 13.30 18.65
C THR A 8 4.09 11.88 18.57
N LEU A 9 5.01 11.62 17.63
CA LEU A 9 5.66 10.31 17.48
C LEU A 9 6.46 9.91 18.72
N MET A 10 7.11 10.89 19.36
CA MET A 10 7.84 10.69 20.61
C MET A 10 6.90 10.38 21.78
N ALA A 11 5.71 10.96 21.83
CA ALA A 11 4.71 10.64 22.86
C ALA A 11 4.10 9.23 22.71
N LEU A 12 4.13 8.65 21.50
CA LEU A 12 3.60 7.30 21.22
C LEU A 12 4.54 6.17 21.66
N THR A 13 5.80 6.47 21.98
CA THR A 13 6.82 5.48 22.33
C THR A 13 7.57 5.85 23.60
N ASP A 14 8.14 4.85 24.27
CA ASP A 14 8.93 5.03 25.49
C ASP A 14 10.32 5.64 25.22
N SER A 15 10.81 5.59 23.98
CA SER A 15 12.17 5.98 23.62
C SER A 15 12.33 6.30 22.14
N ARG A 16 13.25 7.24 21.83
CA ARG A 16 13.67 7.59 20.45
C ARG A 16 14.17 6.38 19.66
N TYR A 17 14.87 5.47 20.35
CA TYR A 17 15.39 4.26 19.74
C TYR A 17 14.25 3.34 19.30
N ARG A 18 13.24 3.14 20.15
CA ARG A 18 12.07 2.33 19.81
C ARG A 18 11.28 2.94 18.66
N LEU A 19 11.08 4.25 18.64
CA LEU A 19 10.46 4.94 17.51
C LEU A 19 11.23 4.67 16.21
N SER A 20 12.56 4.80 16.25
CA SER A 20 13.42 4.57 15.09
C SER A 20 13.33 3.12 14.58
N MET A 21 13.28 2.14 15.48
CA MET A 21 13.09 0.73 15.12
C MET A 21 11.73 0.48 14.46
N ILE A 22 10.65 1.01 15.04
CA ILE A 22 9.29 0.85 14.49
C ILE A 22 9.20 1.46 13.10
N VAL A 23 9.68 2.69 12.92
CA VAL A 23 9.72 3.38 11.63
C VAL A 23 10.53 2.59 10.60
N ALA A 24 11.72 2.11 10.98
CA ALA A 24 12.59 1.37 10.07
C ALA A 24 11.95 0.04 9.63
N GLN A 25 11.37 -0.71 10.58
CA GLN A 25 10.69 -1.97 10.30
C GLN A 25 9.46 -1.76 9.42
N ARG A 26 8.67 -0.72 9.68
CA ARG A 26 7.51 -0.40 8.85
C ARG A 26 7.91 0.03 7.44
N ALA A 27 8.95 0.85 7.31
CA ALA A 27 9.49 1.21 5.99
C ALA A 27 9.97 -0.02 5.20
N ALA A 28 10.56 -1.02 5.87
CA ALA A 28 10.94 -2.27 5.23
C ALA A 28 9.72 -3.07 4.73
N GLN A 29 8.63 -3.15 5.51
CA GLN A 29 7.38 -3.78 5.09
C GLN A 29 6.80 -3.11 3.83
N LEU A 30 6.77 -1.78 3.79
CA LEU A 30 6.31 -1.01 2.62
C LEU A 30 7.13 -1.34 1.37
N LYS A 31 8.46 -1.47 1.51
CA LYS A 31 9.35 -1.89 0.42
C LYS A 31 9.08 -3.32 -0.06
N LEU A 32 8.60 -4.20 0.82
CA LEU A 32 8.22 -5.57 0.51
C LEU A 32 6.82 -5.67 -0.14
N GLY A 33 6.14 -4.55 -0.37
CA GLY A 33 4.83 -4.51 -1.03
C GLY A 33 3.65 -4.71 -0.08
N ILE A 34 3.87 -4.66 1.23
CA ILE A 34 2.78 -4.59 2.22
C ILE A 34 2.08 -3.23 2.04
N PRO A 35 0.74 -3.20 1.85
CA PRO A 35 -0.02 -1.97 1.66
C PRO A 35 0.17 -0.97 2.80
N SER A 36 0.08 0.31 2.45
CA SER A 36 -0.04 1.38 3.44
C SER A 36 -1.42 1.38 4.06
N VAL A 37 -1.50 1.84 5.30
CA VAL A 37 -2.78 2.06 6.01
C VAL A 37 -3.29 3.50 5.85
N LEU A 38 -2.50 4.39 5.22
CA LEU A 38 -2.95 5.75 4.92
C LEU A 38 -4.03 5.74 3.82
N PRO A 39 -5.09 6.54 3.98
CA PRO A 39 -5.97 6.84 2.86
C PRO A 39 -5.24 7.65 1.79
N THR A 40 -5.75 7.62 0.56
CA THR A 40 -5.11 8.19 -0.63
C THR A 40 -4.86 9.71 -0.51
N ASP A 41 -5.69 10.42 0.23
CA ASP A 41 -5.60 11.87 0.48
C ASP A 41 -4.54 12.24 1.54
N ALA A 42 -4.29 11.35 2.50
CA ALA A 42 -3.26 11.53 3.53
C ALA A 42 -1.85 11.10 3.05
N TYR A 43 -1.75 10.52 1.86
CA TYR A 43 -0.48 10.05 1.32
C TYR A 43 0.49 11.21 1.04
N PRO A 44 1.71 11.18 1.60
CA PRO A 44 2.68 12.23 1.34
C PRO A 44 3.14 12.16 -0.12
N LYS A 45 3.40 13.32 -0.73
CA LYS A 45 3.89 13.46 -2.11
C LYS A 45 5.37 13.08 -2.23
N THR A 46 5.73 11.87 -1.78
CA THR A 46 7.10 11.36 -1.75
C THR A 46 7.11 9.85 -2.00
N ARG A 47 8.21 9.36 -2.55
CA ARG A 47 8.48 7.91 -2.67
C ARG A 47 9.26 7.37 -1.47
N ASN A 48 9.64 8.23 -0.52
CA ASN A 48 10.39 7.82 0.66
C ASN A 48 9.50 7.03 1.63
N THR A 49 9.74 5.73 1.70
CA THR A 49 9.00 4.81 2.59
C THR A 49 9.17 5.13 4.07
N VAL A 50 10.27 5.77 4.48
CA VAL A 50 10.46 6.25 5.86
C VAL A 50 9.48 7.38 6.15
N THR A 51 9.32 8.33 5.23
CA THR A 51 8.36 9.43 5.39
C THR A 51 6.92 8.91 5.42
N VAL A 52 6.59 7.93 4.58
CA VAL A 52 5.28 7.27 4.61
C VAL A 52 5.05 6.57 5.95
N ALA A 53 6.02 5.81 6.45
CA ALA A 53 5.92 5.12 7.75
C ALA A 53 5.77 6.09 8.93
N MET A 54 6.49 7.21 8.94
CA MET A 54 6.29 8.26 9.94
C MET A 54 4.88 8.85 9.87
N LYS A 55 4.36 9.07 8.65
CA LYS A 55 3.01 9.60 8.45
C LYS A 55 1.92 8.62 8.89
N GLU A 56 2.10 7.31 8.64
CA GLU A 56 1.19 6.28 9.15
C GLU A 56 1.14 6.26 10.68
N LEU A 57 2.31 6.40 11.34
CA LEU A 57 2.37 6.45 12.80
C LEU A 57 1.70 7.71 13.36
N GLU A 58 1.87 8.86 12.71
CA GLU A 58 1.15 10.09 13.08
C GLU A 58 -0.37 9.95 12.91
N TYR A 59 -0.81 9.26 11.85
CA TYR A 59 -2.22 9.03 11.56
C TYR A 59 -2.89 8.11 12.60
N GLY A 60 -2.10 7.19 13.19
CA GLY A 60 -2.49 6.45 14.40
C GLY A 60 -3.54 5.36 14.21
N GLN A 61 -3.98 5.08 12.98
CA GLN A 61 -4.96 4.04 12.68
C GLN A 61 -4.29 2.83 12.00
N GLY A 62 -4.65 1.62 12.43
CA GLY A 62 -4.27 0.36 11.77
C GLY A 62 -2.87 -0.17 12.07
N LEU A 63 -1.93 0.65 12.56
CA LEU A 63 -0.61 0.17 12.99
C LEU A 63 -0.59 -0.31 14.44
N ARG A 64 0.00 -1.49 14.65
CA ARG A 64 0.31 -2.04 15.98
C ARG A 64 1.78 -2.43 16.03
N TRP A 65 2.42 -2.22 17.17
CA TRP A 65 3.79 -2.61 17.44
C TRP A 65 3.88 -3.31 18.79
N GLY A 66 4.73 -4.33 18.90
CA GLY A 66 4.83 -5.18 20.08
C GLY A 66 5.65 -6.44 19.80
N ASN A 67 5.76 -7.30 20.81
CA ASN A 67 6.53 -8.54 20.71
C ASN A 67 5.69 -9.73 20.21
N ASP A 68 4.37 -9.62 20.30
CA ASP A 68 3.42 -10.66 19.90
C ASP A 68 2.79 -10.30 18.54
N LEU A 69 3.61 -10.34 17.49
CA LEU A 69 3.25 -9.98 16.13
C LEU A 69 3.73 -11.06 15.15
N PRO A 70 3.04 -11.24 14.00
CA PRO A 70 3.49 -12.17 12.98
C PRO A 70 4.88 -11.83 12.46
N SER A 71 5.62 -12.84 12.06
CA SER A 71 6.88 -12.68 11.33
C SER A 71 6.65 -11.97 9.98
N ALA A 72 7.73 -11.46 9.38
CA ALA A 72 7.65 -10.77 8.10
C ALA A 72 7.06 -11.65 6.98
N GLU A 73 7.36 -12.95 6.99
CA GLU A 73 6.85 -13.91 6.00
C GLU A 73 5.37 -14.22 6.24
N GLU A 74 4.97 -14.45 7.50
CA GLU A 74 3.55 -14.65 7.85
C GLU A 74 2.71 -13.43 7.49
N LEU A 75 3.20 -12.22 7.79
CA LEU A 75 2.53 -10.97 7.42
C LEU A 75 2.35 -10.87 5.90
N LYS A 76 3.38 -11.19 5.13
CA LYS A 76 3.32 -11.19 3.66
C LYS A 76 2.27 -12.19 3.14
N GLN A 77 2.22 -13.38 3.71
CA GLN A 77 1.24 -14.40 3.34
C GLN A 77 -0.19 -13.98 3.70
N LEU A 78 -0.39 -13.33 4.86
CA LEU A 78 -1.70 -12.80 5.27
C LEU A 78 -2.20 -11.75 4.28
N VAL A 79 -1.34 -10.79 3.91
CA VAL A 79 -1.67 -9.74 2.93
C VAL A 79 -1.99 -10.32 1.56
N GLU A 80 -1.21 -11.31 1.11
CA GLU A 80 -1.46 -11.96 -0.19
C GLU A 80 -2.78 -12.73 -0.19
N ARG A 81 -3.15 -13.37 0.93
CA ARG A 81 -4.45 -14.05 1.06
C ARG A 81 -5.61 -13.06 1.00
N GLU A 82 -5.49 -11.92 1.69
CA GLU A 82 -6.51 -10.88 1.71
C GLU A 82 -6.75 -10.31 0.30
N ARG A 83 -5.67 -9.99 -0.44
CA ARG A 83 -5.76 -9.52 -1.83
C ARG A 83 -6.48 -10.48 -2.77
N ARG A 84 -6.37 -11.80 -2.53
CA ARG A 84 -7.07 -12.82 -3.33
C ARG A 84 -8.54 -12.99 -2.96
N GLN A 85 -8.91 -12.58 -1.76
CA GLN A 85 -10.27 -12.72 -1.24
C GLN A 85 -11.15 -11.51 -1.52
N GLU A 86 -10.58 -10.33 -1.82
CA GLU A 86 -11.35 -9.22 -2.39
C GLU A 86 -11.82 -9.60 -3.81
N PRO A 87 -13.12 -9.87 -4.03
CA PRO A 87 -13.60 -10.03 -5.39
C PRO A 87 -13.43 -8.67 -6.07
N SER A 88 -12.67 -8.66 -7.15
CA SER A 88 -12.62 -7.55 -8.10
C SER A 88 -14.05 -7.20 -8.51
N THR A 89 -14.63 -6.22 -7.81
CA THR A 89 -15.93 -5.63 -8.12
C THR A 89 -15.73 -4.65 -9.28
N HIS A 90 -15.15 -5.16 -10.35
CA HIS A 90 -15.10 -4.49 -11.63
C HIS A 90 -15.57 -5.48 -12.69
N SER A 91 -16.87 -5.76 -12.62
CA SER A 91 -17.59 -6.42 -13.69
C SER A 91 -18.43 -5.39 -14.43
N MET A 92 -18.21 -5.35 -15.75
CA MET A 92 -19.06 -4.88 -16.84
C MET A 92 -18.98 -3.40 -17.26
N LEU A 93 -18.32 -3.19 -18.40
CA LEU A 93 -19.07 -2.87 -19.62
C LEU A 93 -18.45 -3.60 -20.82
N ARG A 94 -19.20 -4.61 -21.27
CA ARG A 94 -19.14 -5.24 -22.58
C ARG A 94 -19.53 -4.17 -23.62
N SER A 95 -18.66 -3.86 -24.55
CA SER A 95 -19.06 -3.35 -25.86
C SER A 95 -18.66 -4.42 -26.88
N GLU A 96 -19.65 -5.23 -27.24
CA GLU A 96 -19.66 -5.97 -28.50
C GLU A 96 -19.50 -4.96 -29.65
N GLY A 97 -18.63 -5.27 -30.60
CA GLY A 97 -18.34 -4.39 -31.74
C GLY A 97 -17.39 -5.06 -32.71
N GLU A 98 -17.95 -6.00 -33.49
CA GLU A 98 -17.65 -6.23 -34.92
C GLU A 98 -16.28 -6.82 -35.28
N ASP A 99 -16.23 -8.16 -35.26
CA ASP A 99 -15.46 -8.93 -36.26
C ASP A 99 -16.18 -8.78 -37.61
N GLU A 100 -15.65 -7.98 -38.52
CA GLU A 100 -16.04 -7.97 -39.93
C GLU A 100 -14.77 -8.17 -40.77
N PHE A 101 -14.45 -9.44 -41.01
CA PHE A 101 -13.63 -9.88 -42.13
C PHE A 101 -14.60 -10.13 -43.29
N ASP A 102 -14.56 -9.30 -44.32
CA ASP A 102 -14.97 -9.70 -45.67
C ASP A 102 -13.90 -9.25 -46.66
N GLU A 103 -13.11 -10.23 -47.11
CA GLU A 103 -12.32 -10.16 -48.34
C GLU A 103 -13.29 -10.34 -49.52
N GLU A 104 -13.58 -9.26 -50.26
CA GLU A 104 -14.18 -9.40 -51.59
C GLU A 104 -13.21 -8.85 -52.64
N ASP A 105 -12.83 -9.77 -53.54
CA ASP A 105 -12.01 -9.60 -54.74
C ASP A 105 -12.50 -8.44 -55.63
N GLU A 106 -11.63 -7.44 -55.84
CA GLU A 106 -11.80 -6.46 -56.92
C GLU A 106 -11.23 -7.04 -58.23
N ALA A 107 -12.07 -7.77 -58.97
CA ALA A 107 -11.83 -8.11 -60.37
C ALA A 107 -12.21 -6.90 -61.25
N VAL A 108 -11.20 -6.23 -61.80
CA VAL A 108 -11.39 -5.18 -62.82
C VAL A 108 -11.12 -5.77 -64.20
N ASP A 109 -12.08 -5.54 -65.09
CA ASP A 109 -12.21 -5.97 -66.50
C ASP A 109 -11.03 -5.54 -67.41
#